data_AF-A0A3P8KJL2-F1
#
_entry.id   AF-A0A3P8KJL2-F1
#
_cell.length_a   1.000
_cell.length_b   1.000
_cell.length_c   1.000
_cell.angle_alpha   90.00
_cell.angle_beta   90.00
_cell.angle_gamma   90.00
#
_symmetry.space_group_name_H-M   'P 1'
#
loop_
_entity.id
_entity.type
_entity.pdbx_description
1 polymer ?
#
loop_
_entity_poly.entity_id
_entity_poly.type
_entity_poly.pdbx_seq_one_letter_code
_entity_poly.pdbx_strand_id
1 'polypeptide(L)'
;MNDLSASKASLREQLPVLKRAHLWIMALLYLATFGSFIGFSAGFAMLSKTQFPDVQILHYAFFGPFIGALARSTGGAISDRLGGTRVTLVNFVVMAIFCGLLFLTLPTHGEGGNFIAFFGVFMVLFLTAGLGSASTFQMIFGYFP
;
A
#
# COMPACT_ATOMS: atom_id res chain seq x y z
N MET A 1 -11.88 33.11 -15.58
CA MET A 1 -12.79 32.42 -14.64
C MET A 1 -14.14 32.24 -15.30
N ASN A 2 -14.23 31.37 -16.31
CA ASN A 2 -15.47 30.90 -16.94
C ASN A 2 -15.11 29.60 -17.69
N ASP A 3 -16.03 28.64 -17.70
CA ASP A 3 -15.97 27.29 -18.26
C ASP A 3 -15.11 26.24 -17.54
N LEU A 4 -15.54 25.90 -16.33
CA LEU A 4 -15.59 24.50 -15.91
C LEU A 4 -17.01 23.99 -16.14
N SER A 5 -17.43 23.88 -17.41
CA SER A 5 -18.47 22.91 -17.76
C SER A 5 -17.85 21.54 -17.50
N ALA A 6 -17.87 21.12 -16.24
CA ALA A 6 -17.61 19.73 -15.90
C ALA A 6 -18.59 18.94 -16.75
N SER A 7 -18.07 18.33 -17.82
CA SER A 7 -18.80 17.36 -18.62
C SER A 7 -19.23 16.29 -17.63
N LYS A 8 -20.44 16.42 -17.10
CA LYS A 8 -21.04 15.43 -16.23
C LYS A 8 -21.48 14.30 -17.15
N ALA A 9 -20.50 13.53 -17.63
CA ALA A 9 -20.75 12.26 -18.27
C ALA A 9 -21.72 11.51 -17.36
N SER A 10 -22.90 11.21 -17.87
CA SER A 10 -23.94 10.47 -17.18
C SER A 10 -23.36 9.12 -16.71
N LEU A 11 -23.97 8.51 -15.69
CA LEU A 11 -23.52 7.19 -15.23
C LEU A 11 -23.45 6.16 -16.37
N ARG A 12 -24.38 6.26 -17.33
CA ARG A 12 -24.39 5.40 -18.53
C ARG A 12 -23.18 5.62 -19.44
N GLU A 13 -22.62 6.82 -19.48
CA GLU A 13 -21.41 7.14 -20.26
C GLU A 13 -20.12 6.74 -19.52
N GLN A 14 -20.16 6.58 -18.19
CA GLN A 14 -19.00 6.12 -17.40
C GLN A 14 -18.90 4.58 -17.32
N LEU A 15 -20.03 3.88 -17.23
CA LEU A 15 -20.11 2.42 -17.10
C LEU A 15 -19.36 1.58 -18.17
N PRO A 16 -19.18 2.02 -19.44
CA PRO A 16 -18.43 1.27 -20.43
C PRO A 16 -16.99 0.94 -20.00
N VAL A 17 -16.37 1.74 -19.12
CA VAL A 17 -15.03 1.47 -18.59
C VAL A 17 -14.93 0.11 -17.88
N LEU A 18 -16.03 -0.36 -17.27
CA LEU A 18 -16.08 -1.63 -16.56
C LEU A 18 -15.87 -2.84 -17.46
N LYS A 19 -16.07 -2.68 -18.78
CA LYS A 19 -15.81 -3.73 -19.78
C LYS A 19 -14.32 -3.87 -20.12
N ARG A 20 -13.47 -2.90 -19.73
CA ARG A 20 -12.03 -2.92 -20.03
C ARG A 20 -11.32 -3.84 -19.03
N ALA A 21 -10.72 -4.93 -19.50
CA ALA A 21 -9.95 -5.86 -18.65
C ALA A 21 -8.82 -5.16 -17.86
N HIS A 22 -8.14 -4.20 -18.50
CA HIS A 22 -7.10 -3.40 -17.85
C HIS A 22 -7.60 -2.69 -16.58
N LEU A 23 -8.89 -2.36 -16.47
CA LEU A 23 -9.43 -1.65 -15.30
C LEU A 23 -9.30 -2.55 -14.07
N TRP A 24 -9.73 -3.80 -14.22
CA TRP A 24 -9.71 -4.80 -13.16
C TRP A 24 -8.29 -5.18 -12.75
N ILE A 25 -7.37 -5.30 -13.72
CA ILE A 25 -5.96 -5.54 -13.44
C ILE A 25 -5.39 -4.39 -12.61
N MET A 26 -5.61 -3.13 -13.03
CA MET A 26 -5.11 -1.98 -12.29
C MET A 26 -5.77 -1.83 -10.92
N ALA A 27 -7.07 -2.10 -10.81
CA ALA A 27 -7.79 -2.10 -9.54
C ALA A 27 -7.20 -3.11 -8.56
N LEU A 28 -6.81 -4.30 -9.04
CA LEU A 28 -6.14 -5.30 -8.22
C LEU A 28 -4.77 -4.83 -7.72
N LEU A 29 -3.97 -4.19 -8.58
CA LEU A 29 -2.65 -3.66 -8.18
C LEU A 29 -2.79 -2.50 -7.18
N TYR A 30 -3.78 -1.63 -7.37
CA TYR A 30 -4.07 -0.56 -6.41
C TYR A 30 -4.61 -1.12 -5.10
N LEU A 31 -5.46 -2.15 -5.12
CA LEU A 31 -5.93 -2.85 -3.93
C LEU A 31 -4.77 -3.49 -3.16
N ALA A 32 -3.84 -4.15 -3.85
CA ALA A 32 -2.70 -4.79 -3.23
C ALA A 32 -1.67 -3.80 -2.62
N THR A 33 -1.77 -2.51 -2.94
CA THR A 33 -0.89 -1.47 -2.38
C THR A 33 -1.65 -0.58 -1.41
N PHE A 34 -2.61 0.20 -1.88
CA PHE A 34 -3.42 1.08 -1.05
C PHE A 34 -4.32 0.32 -0.07
N GLY A 35 -4.92 -0.78 -0.52
CA GLY A 35 -5.70 -1.65 0.36
C GLY A 35 -4.83 -2.26 1.45
N SER A 36 -3.59 -2.66 1.16
CA SER A 36 -2.63 -3.08 2.18
C SER A 36 -2.26 -1.96 3.15
N PHE A 37 -2.02 -0.74 2.67
CA PHE A 37 -1.74 0.41 3.55
C PHE A 37 -2.87 0.64 4.57
N ILE A 38 -4.13 0.62 4.10
CA ILE A 38 -5.30 0.78 4.98
C ILE A 38 -5.50 -0.45 5.87
N GLY A 39 -5.37 -1.66 5.32
CA GLY A 39 -5.53 -2.91 6.06
C GLY A 39 -4.51 -3.05 7.20
N PHE A 40 -3.24 -2.72 6.93
CA PHE A 40 -2.21 -2.66 7.97
C PHE A 40 -2.52 -1.56 8.99
N SER A 41 -2.94 -0.38 8.56
CA SER A 41 -3.33 0.71 9.49
C SER A 41 -4.44 0.29 10.45
N ALA A 42 -5.41 -0.48 9.97
CA ALA A 42 -6.52 -0.99 10.77
C ALA A 42 -6.12 -2.16 11.68
N GLY A 43 -5.32 -3.10 11.17
CA GLY A 43 -5.04 -4.38 11.84
C GLY A 43 -3.75 -4.41 12.68
N PHE A 44 -2.77 -3.56 12.39
CA PHE A 44 -1.41 -3.69 12.93
C PHE A 44 -1.35 -3.62 14.47
N ALA A 45 -2.05 -2.65 15.08
CA ALA A 45 -2.08 -2.51 16.53
C ALA A 45 -2.72 -3.73 17.21
N MET A 46 -3.81 -4.25 16.62
CA MET A 46 -4.49 -5.44 17.12
C MET A 46 -3.60 -6.69 16.99
N LEU A 47 -3.01 -6.91 15.82
CA LEU A 47 -2.08 -8.02 15.58
C LEU A 47 -0.89 -7.95 16.54
N SER A 48 -0.30 -6.77 16.72
CA SER A 48 0.83 -6.60 17.66
C SER A 48 0.44 -6.99 19.08
N LYS A 49 -0.77 -6.65 19.55
CA LYS A 49 -1.25 -7.05 20.88
C LYS A 49 -1.47 -8.56 21.00
N THR A 50 -1.90 -9.24 19.94
CA THR A 50 -2.11 -10.69 19.99
C THR A 50 -0.80 -11.46 19.94
N GLN A 51 0.21 -10.95 19.25
CA GLN A 51 1.52 -11.61 19.12
C GLN A 51 2.49 -11.21 20.23
N PHE A 52 2.46 -9.95 20.67
CA PHE A 52 3.38 -9.38 21.66
C PHE A 52 2.59 -8.62 22.73
N PRO A 53 1.88 -9.33 23.62
CA PRO A 53 0.95 -8.73 24.58
C PRO A 53 1.62 -7.77 25.58
N ASP A 54 2.90 -8.00 25.89
CA ASP A 54 3.66 -7.17 26.84
C ASP A 54 4.11 -5.82 26.25
N VAL A 55 3.99 -5.63 24.93
CA VAL A 55 4.41 -4.42 24.26
C VAL A 55 3.26 -3.41 24.19
N GLN A 56 3.48 -2.21 24.71
CA GLN A 56 2.54 -1.09 24.56
C GLN A 56 2.60 -0.50 23.13
N ILE A 57 2.04 -1.22 22.16
CA ILE A 57 2.13 -0.88 20.74
C ILE A 57 1.51 0.49 20.39
N LEU A 58 0.55 0.99 21.17
CA LEU A 58 -0.14 2.25 20.87
C LEU A 58 0.81 3.46 20.88
N HIS A 59 1.95 3.39 21.57
CA HIS A 59 2.97 4.44 21.53
C HIS A 59 3.74 4.48 20.19
N TYR A 60 3.72 3.39 19.40
CA TYR A 60 4.54 3.24 18.20
C TYR A 60 3.72 3.01 16.92
N ALA A 61 2.49 2.51 17.04
CA ALA A 61 1.66 2.07 15.91
C ALA A 61 1.44 3.15 14.84
N PHE A 62 1.33 4.41 15.27
CA PHE A 62 1.11 5.55 14.38
C PHE A 62 2.23 5.75 13.36
N PHE A 63 3.44 5.26 13.66
CA PHE A 63 4.60 5.47 12.82
C PHE A 63 4.49 4.76 11.46
N GLY A 64 3.82 3.61 11.41
CA GLY A 64 3.56 2.89 10.16
C GLY A 64 2.75 3.71 9.16
N PRO A 65 1.52 4.14 9.50
CA PRO A 65 0.73 5.02 8.65
C PRO A 65 1.45 6.33 8.29
N PHE A 66 2.22 6.90 9.23
CA PHE A 66 3.00 8.11 9.01
C PHE A 66 4.04 7.93 7.89
N ILE A 67 4.91 6.92 7.97
CA ILE A 67 5.93 6.69 6.93
C ILE A 67 5.31 6.25 5.61
N GLY A 68 4.23 5.47 5.63
CA GLY A 68 3.53 5.06 4.42
C GLY A 68 2.88 6.25 3.70
N ALA A 69 2.32 7.21 4.45
CA ALA A 69 1.78 8.44 3.87
C ALA A 69 2.86 9.30 3.20
N LEU A 70 4.04 9.45 3.82
CA LEU A 70 5.19 10.13 3.20
C LEU A 70 5.73 9.38 1.98
N ALA A 71 5.77 8.05 2.05
CA ALA A 71 6.20 7.18 0.96
C ALA A 71 5.26 7.30 -0.26
N ARG A 72 3.97 7.59 -0.04
CA ARG A 72 3.03 7.85 -1.13
C ARG A 72 3.41 9.11 -1.92
N SER A 73 3.68 10.23 -1.27
CA SER A 73 4.08 11.45 -1.98
C SER A 73 5.39 11.28 -2.76
N THR A 74 6.36 10.58 -2.16
CA THR A 74 7.65 10.31 -2.80
C THR A 74 7.57 9.28 -3.93
N GLY A 75 6.73 8.26 -3.78
CA GLY A 75 6.52 7.22 -4.80
C GLY A 75 5.99 7.77 -6.12
N GLY A 76 5.16 8.82 -6.08
CA GLY A 76 4.72 9.56 -7.27
C GLY A 76 5.90 10.22 -8.00
N ALA A 77 6.68 11.02 -7.27
CA ALA A 77 7.83 11.72 -7.82
C ALA A 77 8.91 10.78 -8.41
N ILE A 78 9.11 9.61 -7.79
CA ILE A 78 10.02 8.57 -8.31
C ILE A 78 9.43 7.95 -9.59
N SER A 79 8.12 7.69 -9.61
CA SER A 79 7.42 7.11 -10.77
C SER A 79 7.42 8.05 -11.97
N ASP A 80 7.34 9.35 -11.75
CA ASP A 80 7.43 10.36 -12.81
C ASP A 80 8.80 10.35 -13.50
N ARG A 81 9.86 9.98 -12.79
CA ARG A 81 11.24 9.93 -13.32
C ARG A 81 11.62 8.58 -13.91
N LEU A 82 11.21 7.48 -13.28
CA LEU A 82 11.66 6.11 -13.61
C LEU A 82 10.59 5.27 -14.34
N GLY A 83 9.35 5.77 -14.41
CA GLY A 83 8.17 5.09 -14.95
C GLY A 83 7.43 4.26 -13.89
N GLY A 84 6.12 4.48 -13.75
CA GLY A 84 5.29 3.83 -12.74
C GLY A 84 5.31 2.30 -12.79
N THR A 85 5.37 1.69 -13.98
CA THR A 85 5.41 0.23 -14.12
C THR A 85 6.67 -0.39 -13.50
N ARG A 86 7.85 0.20 -13.70
CA ARG A 86 9.12 -0.34 -13.16
C ARG A 86 9.16 -0.20 -11.64
N VAL A 87 8.76 0.97 -11.14
CA VAL A 87 8.68 1.25 -9.70
C VAL A 87 7.69 0.30 -9.03
N THR A 88 6.50 0.13 -9.63
CA THR A 88 5.46 -0.78 -9.12
C THR A 88 5.97 -2.22 -9.06
N LEU A 89 6.64 -2.71 -10.10
CA LEU A 89 7.15 -4.08 -10.16
C LEU A 89 8.17 -4.36 -9.05
N VAL A 90 9.18 -3.49 -8.91
CA VAL A 90 10.20 -3.62 -7.85
C VAL A 90 9.53 -3.54 -6.48
N ASN A 91 8.59 -2.61 -6.29
CA ASN A 91 7.86 -2.47 -5.04
C ASN A 91 7.09 -3.76 -4.67
N PHE A 92 6.42 -4.41 -5.63
CA PHE A 92 5.73 -5.67 -5.37
C PHE A 92 6.67 -6.81 -4.98
N VAL A 93 7.85 -6.89 -5.60
CA VAL A 93 8.87 -7.88 -5.20
C VAL A 93 9.30 -7.65 -3.75
N VAL A 94 9.55 -6.39 -3.36
CA VAL A 94 9.90 -6.06 -1.98
C VAL A 94 8.75 -6.40 -1.02
N MET A 95 7.51 -6.04 -1.36
CA MET A 95 6.34 -6.40 -0.54
C MET A 95 6.24 -7.92 -0.35
N ALA A 96 6.42 -8.71 -1.41
CA ALA A 96 6.36 -10.17 -1.32
C ALA A 96 7.44 -10.74 -0.40
N ILE A 97 8.69 -10.27 -0.52
CA ILE A 97 9.80 -10.68 0.34
C ILE A 97 9.49 -10.35 1.80
N PHE A 98 9.06 -9.13 2.10
CA PHE A 98 8.80 -8.71 3.49
C PHE A 98 7.56 -9.39 4.10
N CYS A 99 6.54 -9.71 3.30
CA CYS A 99 5.45 -10.58 3.73
C CYS A 99 5.96 -11.98 4.13
N GLY A 100 6.91 -12.53 3.38
CA GLY A 100 7.56 -13.80 3.74
C GLY A 100 8.43 -13.70 5.00
N LEU A 101 9.25 -12.64 5.10
CA LEU A 101 10.11 -12.40 6.26
C LEU A 101 9.31 -12.20 7.55
N LEU A 102 8.08 -11.69 7.46
CA LEU A 102 7.21 -11.48 8.63
C LEU A 102 7.04 -12.77 9.44
N PHE A 103 6.91 -13.92 8.80
CA PHE A 103 6.75 -15.21 9.47
C PHE A 103 7.95 -15.59 10.35
N LEU A 104 9.16 -15.13 10.01
CA LEU A 104 10.37 -15.37 10.81
C LEU A 104 10.44 -14.50 12.07
N THR A 105 9.57 -13.49 12.18
CA THR A 105 9.56 -12.54 13.30
C THR A 105 8.54 -12.90 14.38
N LEU A 106 7.56 -13.75 14.04
CA LEU A 106 6.44 -14.10 14.90
C LEU A 106 6.85 -15.11 15.99
N PRO A 107 6.22 -15.04 17.17
CA PRO A 107 6.36 -16.08 18.18
C PRO A 107 5.68 -17.37 17.72
N THR A 108 6.19 -18.52 18.15
CA THR A 108 5.57 -19.82 17.91
C THR A 108 5.03 -20.36 19.23
N HIS A 109 3.72 -20.60 19.33
CA HIS A 109 3.05 -21.07 20.56
C HIS A 109 3.27 -20.16 21.79
N GLY A 110 3.47 -18.86 21.58
CA GLY A 110 3.70 -17.90 22.68
C GLY A 110 5.14 -17.88 23.21
N GLU A 111 6.03 -18.68 22.63
CA GLU A 111 7.46 -18.66 22.94
C GLU A 111 8.27 -18.12 21.75
N GLY A 112 9.29 -17.32 22.08
CA GLY A 112 10.16 -16.70 21.08
C GLY A 112 9.52 -15.51 20.35
N GLY A 113 9.96 -15.27 19.11
CA GLY A 113 9.61 -14.07 18.35
C GLY A 113 10.45 -12.86 18.73
N ASN A 114 10.51 -11.88 17.82
CA ASN A 114 11.26 -10.64 18.03
C ASN A 114 10.42 -9.45 17.62
N PHE A 115 9.91 -8.72 18.62
CA PHE A 115 9.07 -7.54 18.37
C PHE A 115 9.78 -6.48 17.53
N ILE A 116 11.08 -6.23 17.76
CA ILE A 116 11.84 -5.22 17.01
C ILE A 116 11.93 -5.63 15.53
N ALA A 117 12.19 -6.91 15.25
CA ALA A 117 12.20 -7.43 13.88
C ALA A 117 10.80 -7.37 13.24
N PHE A 118 9.76 -7.77 13.97
CA PHE A 118 8.36 -7.69 13.54
C PHE A 118 7.95 -6.26 13.19
N PHE A 119 8.26 -5.32 14.08
CA PHE A 119 7.99 -3.90 13.89
C PHE A 119 8.76 -3.36 12.69
N GLY A 120 10.05 -3.67 12.56
CA GLY A 120 10.89 -3.27 11.43
C GLY A 120 10.35 -3.78 10.09
N VAL A 121 9.94 -5.05 10.02
CA VAL A 121 9.31 -5.64 8.84
C VAL A 121 8.02 -4.91 8.49
N PHE A 122 7.16 -4.66 9.49
CA PHE A 122 5.93 -3.89 9.29
C PHE A 122 6.20 -2.46 8.80
N MET A 123 7.25 -1.79 9.28
CA MET A 123 7.61 -0.46 8.80
C MET A 123 7.97 -0.47 7.31
N VAL A 124 8.70 -1.49 6.85
CA VAL A 124 8.98 -1.64 5.42
C VAL A 124 7.70 -1.94 4.64
N LEU A 125 6.82 -2.79 5.17
CA LEU A 125 5.52 -3.08 4.53
C LEU A 125 4.62 -1.84 4.44
N PHE A 126 4.57 -0.99 5.48
CA PHE A 126 3.85 0.29 5.43
C PHE A 126 4.45 1.26 4.41
N LEU A 127 5.77 1.37 4.39
CA LEU A 127 6.50 2.22 3.44
C LEU A 127 6.24 1.78 2.00
N THR A 128 6.37 0.48 1.71
CA THR A 128 6.18 -0.08 0.37
C THR A 128 4.72 -0.11 -0.07
N ALA A 129 3.76 -0.29 0.86
CA ALA A 129 2.34 -0.13 0.57
C ALA A 129 2.02 1.32 0.17
N GLY A 130 2.59 2.30 0.89
CA GLY A 130 2.49 3.72 0.58
C GLY A 130 3.09 4.09 -0.79
N LEU A 131 4.35 3.71 -1.02
CA LEU A 131 5.07 3.93 -2.28
C LEU A 131 4.35 3.27 -3.46
N GLY A 132 3.95 2.01 -3.28
CA GLY A 132 3.17 1.23 -4.23
C GLY A 132 1.86 1.92 -4.63
N SER A 133 1.17 2.55 -3.68
CA SER A 133 -0.10 3.25 -3.92
C SER A 133 0.06 4.40 -4.92
N ALA A 134 1.17 5.13 -4.84
CA ALA A 134 1.41 6.26 -5.76
C ALA A 134 1.93 5.81 -7.12
N SER A 135 2.81 4.81 -7.15
CA SER A 135 3.33 4.26 -8.41
C SER A 135 2.25 3.57 -9.25
N THR A 136 1.34 2.83 -8.62
CA THR A 136 0.17 2.25 -9.30
C THR A 136 -0.81 3.32 -9.77
N PHE A 137 -1.02 4.39 -9.00
CA PHE A 137 -1.88 5.50 -9.42
C PHE A 137 -1.30 6.23 -10.64
N GLN A 138 0.01 6.50 -10.65
CA GLN A 138 0.70 7.06 -11.82
C GLN A 138 0.57 6.15 -13.04
N MET A 139 0.74 4.84 -12.84
CA MET A 139 0.61 3.84 -13.90
C MET A 139 -0.80 3.81 -14.50
N ILE A 140 -1.85 3.96 -13.69
CA ILE A 140 -3.25 4.01 -14.17
C ILE A 140 -3.45 5.13 -15.18
N PHE A 141 -2.96 6.35 -14.92
CA PHE A 141 -3.07 7.46 -15.86
C PHE A 141 -2.35 7.22 -17.18
N GLY A 142 -1.28 6.42 -17.18
CA GLY A 142 -0.57 6.04 -18.42
C GLY A 142 -1.37 5.09 -19.32
N TYR A 143 -2.22 4.22 -18.76
CA TYR A 143 -2.99 3.21 -19.50
C TYR A 143 -4.45 3.59 -19.74
N PHE A 144 -4.96 4.59 -19.02
CA PHE A 144 -6.31 5.13 -19.12
C PHE A 144 -6.25 6.63 -19.44
N PRO A 145 -6.10 7.01 -20.73
CA PRO A 145 -6.29 8.40 -21.15
C PRO A 145 -7.76 8.83 -21.04
#